data_AF-A0A966I0N2-F1
#
_entry.id   AF-A0A966I0N2-F1
#
_cell.length_a   1.000
_cell.length_b   1.000
_cell.length_c   1.000
_cell.angle_alpha   90.00
_cell.angle_beta   90.00
_cell.angle_gamma   90.00
#
_symmetry.space_group_name_H-M   'P 1'
#
loop_
_entity.id
_entity.type
_entity.pdbx_description
1 polymer ?
#
loop_
_entity_poly.entity_id
_entity_poly.type
_entity_poly.pdbx_seq_one_letter_code
_entity_poly.pdbx_strand_id
1 'polypeptide(L)'
;KRQAVIVEGYTDVMAAHLAGITTAVATCGTAFGDEHIRILRRLLMDDDAFRGEVIFTFDGDAAGQKAALRAFGDDQKFVTQTFVAVEPSGLDPCELRQHHGDAAVRDLIARRVPLFEFAIKSAIKQYDLTNADGRVSALNAAAPLIGKIRDTSLRPEYARSLAGWLGMEVEVVTAAVKKSASKTTAVTSETPAVSNWRPDPNEPLLALEREVLKARLQMPALVRSWRDIEKNAFSHPAYSKLREFIDSQTDLEAISIDAAESEELKSFITELTVEPIRANGEISDRYVTSITARLNEVALSRSIAEVKSTLQRLNPVENESEYNAIFTQLVEMESKRRSLRELALGEGLT
;
A
#
# COMPACT_ATOMS: atom_id res chain seq x y z
N LYS A 1 3.49 -6.86 21.35
CA LYS A 1 3.34 -5.69 20.46
C LYS A 1 3.89 -6.07 19.09
N ARG A 2 3.20 -5.79 17.98
CA ARG A 2 3.73 -5.98 16.62
C ARG A 2 4.33 -4.65 16.15
N GLN A 3 5.47 -4.29 16.75
CA GLN A 3 6.14 -3.00 16.54
C GLN A 3 7.65 -3.25 16.60
N ALA A 4 8.42 -2.60 15.75
CA ALA A 4 9.86 -2.48 15.87
C ALA A 4 10.26 -1.00 15.85
N VAL A 5 11.06 -0.57 16.83
CA VAL A 5 11.61 0.79 16.87
C VAL A 5 13.08 0.69 16.48
N ILE A 6 13.46 1.29 15.37
CA ILE A 6 14.83 1.27 14.85
C ILE A 6 15.53 2.53 15.35
N VAL A 7 16.57 2.33 16.14
CA VAL A 7 17.41 3.39 16.73
C VAL A 7 18.85 3.26 16.20
N GLU A 8 19.66 4.31 16.35
CA GLU A 8 21.01 4.35 15.76
C GLU A 8 22.04 3.54 16.56
N GLY A 9 22.04 3.66 17.90
CA GLY A 9 23.03 3.04 18.77
C GLY A 9 22.49 2.02 19.78
N TYR A 10 23.39 1.18 20.30
CA TYR A 10 23.06 0.26 21.41
C TYR A 10 22.67 1.03 22.69
N THR A 11 23.21 2.23 22.90
CA THR A 11 22.84 3.13 24.00
C THR A 11 21.38 3.56 23.91
N ASP A 12 20.90 3.85 22.71
CA ASP A 12 19.50 4.23 22.46
C ASP A 12 18.57 3.05 22.66
N VAL A 13 19.02 1.84 22.30
CA VAL A 13 18.27 0.61 22.61
C VAL A 13 18.11 0.49 24.12
N MET A 14 19.19 0.61 24.89
CA MET A 14 19.12 0.53 26.35
C MET A 14 18.21 1.62 26.93
N ALA A 15 18.32 2.86 26.47
CA ALA A 15 17.48 3.97 26.92
C ALA A 15 16.00 3.76 26.59
N ALA A 16 15.69 3.32 25.37
CA ALA A 16 14.32 3.02 24.94
C ALA A 16 13.72 1.87 25.75
N HIS A 17 14.49 0.81 26.03
CA HIS A 17 14.04 -0.31 26.87
C HIS A 17 13.78 0.13 28.31
N LEU A 18 14.67 0.93 28.90
CA LEU A 18 14.45 1.53 30.22
C LEU A 18 13.18 2.38 30.26
N ALA A 19 12.88 3.10 29.18
CA ALA A 19 11.66 3.88 29.02
C ALA A 19 10.39 3.05 28.70
N GLY A 20 10.49 1.72 28.66
CA GLY A 20 9.36 0.80 28.42
C GLY A 20 9.06 0.51 26.94
N ILE A 21 9.96 0.92 26.02
CA ILE A 21 9.90 0.61 24.59
C ILE A 21 10.80 -0.60 24.33
N THR A 22 10.33 -1.78 24.76
CA THR A 22 11.08 -3.05 24.67
C THR A 22 11.20 -3.62 23.26
N THR A 23 10.65 -2.91 22.27
CA THR A 23 10.69 -3.24 20.84
C THR A 23 11.79 -2.49 20.10
N ALA A 24 12.63 -1.73 20.81
CA ALA A 24 13.74 -1.01 20.21
C ALA A 24 14.89 -1.95 19.85
N VAL A 25 15.45 -1.76 18.65
CA VAL A 25 16.58 -2.49 18.08
C VAL A 25 17.46 -1.52 17.28
N ALA A 26 18.75 -1.81 17.19
CA ALA A 26 19.72 -1.04 16.42
C ALA A 26 20.52 -1.95 15.49
N THR A 27 21.08 -1.38 14.42
CA THR A 27 22.10 -2.07 13.62
C THR A 27 23.43 -2.06 14.36
N CYS A 28 24.22 -3.13 14.23
CA CYS A 28 25.51 -3.22 14.92
C CYS A 28 26.64 -2.63 14.06
N GLY A 29 26.70 -1.30 13.96
CA GLY A 29 27.78 -0.59 13.25
C GLY A 29 27.69 -0.67 11.72
N THR A 30 26.52 -0.95 11.18
CA THR A 30 26.24 -0.99 9.73
C THR A 30 25.05 -0.10 9.40
N ALA A 31 25.00 0.40 8.17
CA ALA A 31 23.82 1.12 7.68
C ALA A 31 22.61 0.19 7.63
N PHE A 32 21.43 0.73 7.96
CA PHE A 32 20.17 0.01 7.76
C PHE A 32 19.95 -0.25 6.26
N GLY A 33 19.53 -1.47 5.89
CA GLY A 33 19.45 -1.90 4.49
C GLY A 33 18.56 -3.13 4.29
N ASP A 34 18.53 -3.63 3.05
CA ASP A 34 17.54 -4.60 2.58
C ASP A 34 17.51 -5.91 3.39
N GLU A 35 18.65 -6.37 3.88
CA GLU A 35 18.73 -7.60 4.67
C GLU A 35 18.03 -7.44 6.04
N HIS A 36 18.21 -6.29 6.70
CA HIS A 36 17.49 -5.96 7.93
C HIS A 36 15.98 -5.87 7.67
N ILE A 37 15.56 -5.33 6.52
CA ILE A 37 14.15 -5.29 6.12
C ILE A 37 13.58 -6.69 5.96
N ARG A 38 14.29 -7.61 5.31
CA ARG A 38 13.83 -9.01 5.15
C ARG A 38 13.61 -9.68 6.51
N ILE A 39 14.50 -9.43 7.48
CA ILE A 39 14.36 -9.95 8.84
C ILE A 39 13.14 -9.34 9.53
N LEU A 40 12.97 -8.01 9.48
CA LEU A 40 11.81 -7.35 10.07
C LEU A 40 10.51 -7.81 9.41
N ARG A 41 10.50 -8.02 8.09
CA ARG A 41 9.36 -8.59 7.37
C ARG A 41 9.02 -9.98 7.92
N ARG A 42 9.99 -10.88 7.99
CA ARG A 42 9.79 -12.23 8.54
C ARG A 42 9.21 -12.20 9.96
N LEU A 43 9.71 -11.30 10.81
CA LEU A 43 9.31 -11.23 12.22
C LEU A 43 7.98 -10.50 12.46
N LEU A 44 7.62 -9.55 11.61
CA LEU A 44 6.44 -8.68 11.81
C LEU A 44 5.28 -8.98 10.86
N MET A 45 5.52 -9.74 9.78
CA MET A 45 4.59 -9.89 8.65
C MET A 45 4.31 -11.34 8.21
N ASP A 46 4.88 -12.37 8.84
CA ASP A 46 4.63 -13.79 8.50
C ASP A 46 3.33 -14.37 9.11
N ASP A 47 2.54 -13.56 9.81
CA ASP A 47 1.16 -13.88 10.20
C ASP A 47 0.18 -13.11 9.30
N ASP A 48 -0.82 -13.80 8.75
CA ASP A 48 -1.88 -13.31 7.82
C ASP A 48 -2.63 -12.04 8.29
N ALA A 49 -2.40 -11.61 9.53
CA ALA A 49 -2.84 -10.33 10.05
C ALA A 49 -1.73 -9.27 9.98
N PHE A 50 -1.65 -8.56 8.85
CA PHE A 50 -0.89 -7.31 8.61
C PHE A 50 -1.09 -6.27 9.74
N ARG A 51 -0.35 -6.39 10.85
CA ARG A 51 -0.49 -5.53 12.06
C ARG A 51 0.86 -5.05 12.62
N GLY A 52 1.97 -5.24 11.89
CA GLY A 52 3.29 -4.76 12.26
C GLY A 52 3.49 -3.28 11.94
N GLU A 53 4.21 -2.52 12.77
CA GLU A 53 4.70 -1.19 12.40
C GLU A 53 6.21 -1.07 12.66
N VAL A 54 6.90 -0.33 11.80
CA VAL A 54 8.33 -0.07 11.94
C VAL A 54 8.54 1.43 12.08
N ILE A 55 9.19 1.84 13.15
CA ILE A 55 9.33 3.24 13.54
C ILE A 55 10.81 3.56 13.57
N PHE A 56 11.27 4.45 12.71
CA PHE A 56 12.64 4.92 12.71
C PHE A 56 12.78 6.14 13.62
N THR A 57 13.73 6.09 14.54
CA THR A 57 14.22 7.29 15.23
C THR A 57 15.56 7.64 14.61
N PHE A 58 15.66 8.86 14.08
CA PHE A 58 16.91 9.42 13.57
C PHE A 58 17.28 10.63 14.41
N ASP A 59 18.56 10.95 14.48
CA ASP A 59 19.09 12.13 15.17
C ASP A 59 18.81 13.44 14.39
N GLY A 60 17.69 13.49 13.66
CA GLY A 60 17.30 14.60 12.80
C GLY A 60 18.20 14.80 11.57
N ASP A 61 19.22 13.96 11.36
CA ASP A 61 20.21 14.13 10.31
C ASP A 61 19.66 13.77 8.90
N ALA A 62 20.23 14.37 7.86
CA ALA A 62 19.77 14.17 6.48
C ALA A 62 20.17 12.79 5.90
N ALA A 63 21.08 12.06 6.57
CA ALA A 63 21.65 10.82 6.07
C ALA A 63 20.77 9.61 6.43
N GLY A 64 20.31 9.51 7.69
CA GLY A 64 19.39 8.47 8.15
C GLY A 64 18.05 8.51 7.40
N GLN A 65 17.55 9.71 7.13
CA GLN A 65 16.32 9.92 6.35
C GLN A 65 16.44 9.40 4.90
N LYS A 66 17.56 9.69 4.24
CA LYS A 66 17.84 9.19 2.88
C LYS A 66 18.04 7.68 2.87
N ALA A 67 18.67 7.12 3.91
CA ALA A 67 18.85 5.69 4.04
C ALA A 67 17.51 4.96 4.20
N ALA A 68 16.60 5.45 5.06
CA ALA A 68 15.24 4.92 5.15
C ALA A 68 14.52 5.01 3.80
N LEU A 69 14.47 6.18 3.18
CA LEU A 69 13.76 6.34 1.91
C LEU A 69 14.30 5.44 0.80
N ARG A 70 15.61 5.20 0.78
CA ARG A 70 16.25 4.27 -0.15
C ARG A 70 15.89 2.83 0.16
N ALA A 71 16.04 2.41 1.42
CA ALA A 71 15.77 1.04 1.85
C ALA A 71 14.28 0.65 1.65
N PHE A 72 13.39 1.63 1.69
CA PHE A 72 11.94 1.44 1.51
C PHE A 72 11.45 1.62 0.08
N GLY A 73 12.29 2.01 -0.88
CA GLY A 73 11.88 2.24 -2.26
C GLY A 73 11.24 1.03 -2.95
N ASP A 74 11.61 -0.19 -2.53
CA ASP A 74 11.30 -1.43 -3.26
C ASP A 74 10.12 -2.24 -2.70
N ASP A 75 9.63 -1.96 -1.49
CA ASP A 75 8.51 -2.69 -0.88
C ASP A 75 7.50 -1.78 -0.15
N GLN A 76 6.31 -1.68 -0.72
CA GLN A 76 5.29 -0.71 -0.29
C GLN A 76 4.38 -1.14 0.82
N LYS A 77 4.21 -2.45 0.98
CA LYS A 77 3.46 -2.97 2.13
C LYS A 77 4.22 -2.65 3.41
N PHE A 78 5.56 -2.68 3.33
CA PHE A 78 6.41 -2.20 4.41
C PHE A 78 6.36 -0.67 4.55
N VAL A 79 6.50 0.10 3.46
CA VAL A 79 6.49 1.58 3.54
C VAL A 79 5.23 2.15 4.19
N THR A 80 4.06 1.59 3.91
CA THR A 80 2.79 2.06 4.49
C THR A 80 2.67 1.79 5.99
N GLN A 81 3.48 0.89 6.52
CA GLN A 81 3.61 0.58 7.94
C GLN A 81 4.92 1.12 8.54
N THR A 82 5.64 1.96 7.76
CA THR A 82 6.86 2.63 8.20
C THR A 82 6.57 4.05 8.61
N PHE A 83 7.03 4.38 9.81
CA PHE A 83 6.92 5.68 10.41
C PHE A 83 8.29 6.22 10.80
N VAL A 84 8.37 7.53 10.99
CA VAL A 84 9.55 8.22 11.49
C VAL A 84 9.15 9.03 12.72
N ALA A 85 9.94 8.92 13.78
CA ALA A 85 9.85 9.77 14.95
C ALA A 85 11.13 10.60 15.04
N VAL A 86 11.01 11.91 14.86
CA VAL A 86 12.14 12.85 14.94
C VAL A 86 11.92 13.79 16.11
N GLU A 87 12.93 13.92 16.95
CA GLU A 87 12.94 14.86 18.06
C GLU A 87 13.29 16.27 17.53
N PRO A 88 12.47 17.31 17.79
CA PRO A 88 12.68 18.64 17.21
C PRO A 88 13.99 19.36 17.59
N SER A 89 14.53 19.10 18.78
CA SER A 89 15.82 19.63 19.22
C SER A 89 17.03 18.84 18.72
N GLY A 90 16.81 17.70 18.04
CA GLY A 90 17.84 16.83 17.51
C GLY A 90 18.45 15.87 18.54
N LEU A 91 17.83 15.71 19.71
CA LEU A 91 18.31 14.78 20.74
C LEU A 91 18.02 13.34 20.35
N ASP A 92 18.99 12.46 20.56
CA ASP A 92 18.81 11.00 20.42
C ASP A 92 17.93 10.45 21.57
N PRO A 93 17.41 9.21 21.49
CA PRO A 93 16.61 8.62 22.56
C PRO A 93 17.32 8.55 23.92
N CYS A 94 18.64 8.39 23.94
CA CYS A 94 19.44 8.32 25.16
C CYS A 94 19.53 9.70 25.86
N GLU A 95 19.91 10.73 25.13
CA GLU A 95 19.98 12.13 25.53
C GLU A 95 18.60 12.65 25.91
N LEU A 96 17.57 12.40 25.09
CA LEU A 96 16.20 12.78 25.38
C LEU A 96 15.73 12.21 26.72
N ARG A 97 16.07 10.94 27.01
CA ARG A 97 15.76 10.31 28.30
C ARG A 97 16.54 10.96 29.45
N GLN A 98 17.82 11.28 29.26
CA GLN A 98 18.64 11.90 30.29
C GLN A 98 18.14 13.31 30.65
N HIS A 99 17.73 14.08 29.65
CA HIS A 99 17.28 15.47 29.84
C HIS A 99 15.81 15.58 30.27
N HIS A 100 14.93 14.73 29.72
CA HIS A 100 13.48 14.89 29.83
C HIS A 100 12.75 13.65 30.37
N GLY A 101 13.49 12.58 30.69
CA GLY A 101 12.98 11.37 31.34
C GLY A 101 12.27 10.39 30.39
N ASP A 102 11.86 9.26 30.96
CA ASP A 102 11.29 8.12 30.21
C ASP A 102 9.99 8.45 29.47
N ALA A 103 9.21 9.41 29.98
CA ALA A 103 7.97 9.85 29.32
C ALA A 103 8.26 10.52 27.98
N ALA A 104 9.34 11.30 27.88
CA ALA A 104 9.70 12.01 26.65
C ALA A 104 10.02 11.05 25.50
N VAL A 105 10.71 9.94 25.78
CA VAL A 105 11.02 8.92 24.77
C VAL A 105 9.73 8.20 24.30
N ARG A 106 8.82 7.87 25.22
CA ARG A 106 7.51 7.27 24.86
C ARG A 106 6.68 8.21 23.99
N ASP A 107 6.68 9.48 24.34
CA ASP A 107 6.00 10.52 23.60
C ASP A 107 6.59 10.72 22.19
N LEU A 108 7.91 10.69 22.04
CA LEU A 108 8.59 10.75 20.75
C LEU A 108 8.06 9.65 19.81
N ILE A 109 8.05 8.40 20.27
CA ILE A 109 7.55 7.26 19.48
C ILE A 109 6.03 7.35 19.21
N ALA A 110 5.26 7.89 20.17
CA ALA A 110 3.83 8.06 20.01
C ALA A 110 3.47 9.08 18.90
N ARG A 111 4.29 10.12 18.72
CA ARG A 111 4.09 11.21 17.74
C ARG A 111 4.70 10.93 16.37
N ARG A 112 5.07 9.68 16.08
CA ARG A 112 5.61 9.26 14.78
C ARG A 112 4.73 9.69 13.61
N VAL A 113 5.36 10.05 12.50
CA VAL A 113 4.70 10.46 11.26
C VAL A 113 4.95 9.43 10.15
N PRO A 114 4.05 9.25 9.17
CA PRO A 114 4.28 8.36 8.03
C PRO A 114 5.56 8.74 7.26
N LEU A 115 6.32 7.74 6.82
CA LEU A 115 7.58 7.98 6.11
C LEU A 115 7.41 8.83 4.85
N PHE A 116 6.35 8.60 4.05
CA PHE A 116 6.09 9.39 2.85
C PHE A 116 5.77 10.85 3.17
N GLU A 117 4.94 11.11 4.19
CA GLU A 117 4.65 12.47 4.64
C GLU A 117 5.94 13.19 5.03
N PHE A 118 6.75 12.54 5.86
CA PHE A 118 8.03 13.08 6.29
C PHE A 118 8.95 13.40 5.11
N ALA A 119 9.10 12.47 4.17
CA ALA A 119 9.95 12.66 2.99
C ALA A 119 9.50 13.83 2.10
N ILE A 120 8.19 13.96 1.89
CA ILE A 120 7.63 15.06 1.09
C ILE A 120 7.86 16.38 1.82
N LYS A 121 7.58 16.45 3.13
CA LYS A 121 7.83 17.64 3.96
C LYS A 121 9.30 18.05 3.97
N SER A 122 10.21 17.09 4.08
CA SER A 122 11.65 17.34 4.03
C SER A 122 12.11 17.85 2.65
N ALA A 123 11.51 17.36 1.57
CA ALA A 123 11.80 17.83 0.22
C ALA A 123 11.34 19.28 -0.01
N ILE A 124 10.14 19.66 0.46
CA ILE A 124 9.63 21.03 0.28
C ILE A 124 10.33 22.05 1.19
N LYS A 125 10.87 21.64 2.34
CA LYS A 125 11.54 22.52 3.33
C LYS A 125 12.75 23.28 2.76
N GLN A 126 13.32 22.80 1.66
CA GLN A 126 14.48 23.41 0.99
C GLN A 126 14.13 24.60 0.10
N TYR A 127 12.83 24.91 -0.06
CA TYR A 127 12.34 25.93 -0.99
C TYR A 127 11.56 27.02 -0.26
N ASP A 128 11.62 28.25 -0.80
CA ASP A 128 10.81 29.36 -0.31
C ASP A 128 9.39 29.32 -0.90
N LEU A 129 8.41 28.95 -0.09
CA LEU A 129 7.02 28.80 -0.54
C LEU A 129 6.25 30.13 -0.63
N THR A 130 6.84 31.24 -0.18
CA THR A 130 6.20 32.56 -0.24
C THR A 130 6.11 33.10 -1.67
N ASN A 131 7.08 32.74 -2.51
CA ASN A 131 7.14 33.12 -3.92
C ASN A 131 6.66 32.00 -4.86
N ALA A 132 6.22 32.37 -6.07
CA ALA A 132 5.64 31.42 -7.02
C ALA A 132 6.67 30.40 -7.55
N ASP A 133 7.90 30.84 -7.81
CA ASP A 133 8.97 30.00 -8.35
C ASP A 133 9.40 28.90 -7.37
N GLY A 134 9.41 29.21 -6.06
CA GLY A 134 9.73 28.28 -5.00
C GLY A 134 8.62 27.27 -4.77
N ARG A 135 7.35 27.66 -4.89
CA ARG A 135 6.22 26.71 -4.89
C ARG A 135 6.29 25.73 -6.07
N VAL A 136 6.58 26.23 -7.27
CA VAL A 136 6.75 25.37 -8.47
C VAL A 136 7.97 24.47 -8.33
N SER A 137 9.08 24.98 -7.80
CA SER A 137 10.29 24.19 -7.57
C SER A 137 10.06 23.09 -6.53
N ALA A 138 9.37 23.41 -5.43
CA ALA A 138 8.96 22.45 -4.42
C ALA A 138 8.01 21.38 -4.98
N LEU A 139 7.04 21.78 -5.82
CA LEU A 139 6.16 20.84 -6.52
C LEU A 139 6.96 19.88 -7.42
N ASN A 140 7.90 20.40 -8.19
CA ASN A 140 8.74 19.58 -9.07
C ASN A 140 9.65 18.60 -8.30
N ALA A 141 10.08 18.96 -7.09
CA ALA A 141 10.85 18.09 -6.21
C ALA A 141 9.99 17.02 -5.51
N ALA A 142 8.79 17.38 -5.06
CA ALA A 142 7.90 16.52 -4.29
C ALA A 142 7.05 15.58 -5.16
N ALA A 143 6.59 16.02 -6.34
CA ALA A 143 5.72 15.25 -7.21
C ALA A 143 6.32 13.90 -7.64
N PRO A 144 7.63 13.77 -7.93
CA PRO A 144 8.26 12.48 -8.20
C PRO A 144 8.24 11.52 -7.01
N LEU A 145 8.33 12.02 -5.76
CA LEU A 145 8.26 11.18 -4.57
C LEU A 145 6.87 10.54 -4.43
N ILE A 146 5.82 11.32 -4.69
CA ILE A 146 4.44 10.82 -4.71
C ILE A 146 4.22 9.88 -5.92
N GLY A 147 4.78 10.22 -7.08
CA GLY A 147 4.71 9.38 -8.28
C GLY A 147 5.34 7.99 -8.11
N LYS A 148 6.36 7.87 -7.24
CA LYS A 148 7.03 6.59 -6.89
C LYS A 148 6.23 5.73 -5.89
N ILE A 149 5.19 6.27 -5.25
CA ILE A 149 4.25 5.46 -4.47
C ILE A 149 3.55 4.53 -5.47
N ARG A 150 3.69 3.21 -5.37
CA ARG A 150 3.12 2.18 -6.24
C ARG A 150 1.66 1.94 -5.86
N ASP A 151 1.29 2.09 -4.58
CA ASP A 151 -0.10 2.19 -4.15
C ASP A 151 -0.71 3.47 -4.73
N THR A 152 -1.40 3.30 -5.86
CA THR A 152 -2.03 4.37 -6.61
C THR A 152 -3.17 5.02 -5.82
N SER A 153 -3.73 4.34 -4.81
CA SER A 153 -4.81 4.88 -3.97
C SER A 153 -4.32 5.91 -2.96
N LEU A 154 -3.05 5.84 -2.56
CA LEU A 154 -2.43 6.83 -1.67
C LEU A 154 -1.99 8.09 -2.41
N ARG A 155 -1.75 8.01 -3.72
CA ARG A 155 -1.27 9.16 -4.51
C ARG A 155 -2.23 10.36 -4.46
N PRO A 156 -3.56 10.22 -4.62
CA PRO A 156 -4.50 11.34 -4.50
C PRO A 156 -4.48 11.99 -3.11
N GLU A 157 -4.38 11.20 -2.05
CA GLU A 157 -4.33 11.70 -0.67
C GLU A 157 -3.07 12.54 -0.44
N TYR A 158 -1.89 12.02 -0.81
CA TYR A 158 -0.65 12.77 -0.70
C TYR A 158 -0.58 13.96 -1.67
N ALA A 159 -1.20 13.88 -2.84
CA ALA A 159 -1.32 15.02 -3.76
C ALA A 159 -2.18 16.15 -3.14
N ARG A 160 -3.28 15.81 -2.46
CA ARG A 160 -4.10 16.78 -1.73
C ARG A 160 -3.34 17.41 -0.57
N SER A 161 -2.61 16.60 0.22
CA SER A 161 -1.77 17.12 1.30
C SER A 161 -0.65 18.02 0.78
N LEU A 162 0.01 17.64 -0.32
CA LEU A 162 1.03 18.45 -0.96
C LEU A 162 0.46 19.79 -1.46
N ALA A 163 -0.72 19.79 -2.06
CA ALA A 163 -1.42 21.01 -2.46
C ALA A 163 -1.66 21.95 -1.27
N GLY A 164 -2.10 21.39 -0.13
CA GLY A 164 -2.26 22.14 1.12
C GLY A 164 -0.95 22.73 1.65
N TRP A 165 0.15 21.97 1.62
CA TRP A 165 1.45 22.46 2.07
C TRP A 165 2.06 23.53 1.15
N LEU A 166 1.82 23.42 -0.15
CA LEU A 166 2.32 24.39 -1.13
C LEU A 166 1.40 25.61 -1.28
N GLY A 167 0.14 25.53 -0.84
CA GLY A 167 -0.85 26.57 -1.12
C GLY A 167 -1.19 26.66 -2.61
N MET A 168 -1.30 25.51 -3.28
CA MET A 168 -1.61 25.40 -4.71
C MET A 168 -2.93 24.68 -4.93
N GLU A 169 -3.55 24.89 -6.10
CA GLU A 169 -4.75 24.16 -6.50
C GLU A 169 -4.48 22.65 -6.63
N VAL A 170 -5.42 21.84 -6.11
CA VAL A 170 -5.27 20.39 -6.03
C VAL A 170 -5.16 19.77 -7.43
N GLU A 171 -5.86 20.30 -8.41
CA GLU A 171 -5.85 19.85 -9.80
C GLU A 171 -4.46 20.03 -10.42
N VAL A 172 -3.79 21.16 -10.15
CA VAL A 172 -2.45 21.47 -10.65
C VAL A 172 -1.43 20.48 -10.08
N VAL A 173 -1.49 20.24 -8.77
CA VAL A 173 -0.60 19.29 -8.09
C VAL A 173 -0.86 17.87 -8.56
N THR A 174 -2.12 17.46 -8.68
CA THR A 174 -2.52 16.13 -9.15
C THR A 174 -2.03 15.88 -10.58
N ALA A 175 -2.14 16.87 -11.47
CA ALA A 175 -1.61 16.78 -12.83
C ALA A 175 -0.08 16.62 -12.84
N ALA A 176 0.65 17.36 -12.01
CA ALA A 176 2.10 17.24 -11.89
C ALA A 176 2.53 15.87 -11.36
N VAL A 177 1.84 15.32 -10.37
CA VAL A 177 2.07 13.96 -9.84
C VAL A 177 1.83 12.91 -10.91
N LYS A 178 0.72 12.99 -11.66
CA LYS A 178 0.41 12.07 -12.78
C LYS A 178 1.49 12.13 -13.87
N LYS A 179 1.94 13.33 -14.24
CA LYS A 179 3.01 13.54 -15.22
C LYS A 179 4.34 12.91 -14.76
N SER A 180 4.69 13.07 -13.49
CA SER A 180 5.90 12.48 -12.90
C SER A 180 5.82 10.94 -12.79
N ALA A 181 4.65 10.37 -12.50
CA ALA A 181 4.44 8.93 -12.54
C ALA A 181 4.65 8.35 -13.95
N SER A 182 4.12 9.02 -14.98
CA SER A 182 4.34 8.64 -16.39
C SER A 182 5.80 8.80 -16.82
N LYS A 183 6.49 9.87 -16.39
CA LYS A 183 7.93 10.07 -16.65
C LYS A 183 8.82 9.04 -15.97
N THR A 184 8.48 8.61 -14.76
CA THR A 184 9.24 7.57 -14.04
C THR A 184 9.11 6.22 -14.71
N THR A 185 7.98 5.97 -15.39
CA THR A 185 7.77 4.80 -16.25
C THR A 185 8.56 4.90 -17.56
N ALA A 186 8.86 6.12 -18.04
CA ALA A 186 9.56 6.36 -19.31
C ALA A 186 11.10 6.29 -19.23
N VAL A 187 11.71 6.46 -18.05
CA VAL A 187 13.19 6.48 -17.88
C VAL A 187 13.78 5.07 -17.66
N THR A 188 12.96 4.03 -17.56
CA THR A 188 13.42 2.61 -17.51
C THR A 188 13.17 1.83 -18.79
N SER A 189 12.73 2.47 -19.86
CA SER A 189 12.40 1.80 -21.13
C SER A 189 12.86 2.62 -22.34
N GLU A 190 14.17 2.67 -22.56
CA GLU A 190 14.71 2.83 -23.91
C GLU A 190 14.85 1.45 -24.56
N THR A 191 13.71 0.89 -24.94
CA THR A 191 13.58 -0.09 -26.02
C THR A 191 12.17 0.10 -26.56
N PRO A 192 11.93 0.15 -27.88
CA PRO A 192 10.60 0.41 -28.41
C PRO A 192 9.65 -0.69 -27.91
N ALA A 193 8.63 -0.30 -27.14
CA ALA A 193 7.67 -1.21 -26.55
C ALA A 193 6.87 -1.91 -27.65
N VAL A 194 7.21 -3.17 -27.92
CA VAL A 194 6.20 -4.16 -28.27
C VAL A 194 5.31 -4.25 -27.03
N SER A 195 4.02 -3.92 -27.14
CA SER A 195 3.11 -3.97 -26.00
C SER A 195 3.01 -5.43 -25.52
N ASN A 196 3.75 -5.76 -24.46
CA ASN A 196 3.69 -7.09 -23.89
C ASN A 196 2.34 -7.19 -23.16
N TRP A 197 1.37 -7.82 -23.80
CA TRP A 197 0.01 -7.97 -23.26
C TRP A 197 0.00 -8.80 -21.95
N ARG A 198 1.05 -9.59 -21.69
CA ARG A 198 1.16 -10.42 -20.48
C ARG A 198 1.70 -9.65 -19.28
N PRO A 199 1.03 -9.73 -18.11
CA PRO A 199 1.59 -9.24 -16.85
C PRO A 199 2.81 -10.08 -16.44
N ASP A 200 3.79 -9.44 -15.79
CA ASP A 200 4.96 -10.13 -15.23
C ASP A 200 4.52 -11.02 -14.04
N PRO A 201 4.78 -12.35 -14.07
CA PRO A 201 4.44 -13.26 -12.97
C PRO A 201 5.11 -12.93 -11.63
N ASN A 202 6.20 -12.15 -11.66
CA ASN A 202 6.93 -11.72 -10.47
C ASN A 202 6.48 -10.35 -9.94
N GLU A 203 5.52 -9.68 -10.60
CA GLU A 203 5.03 -8.39 -10.18
C GLU A 203 4.24 -8.48 -8.85
N PRO A 204 4.75 -7.93 -7.73
CA PRO A 204 4.15 -8.17 -6.42
C PRO A 204 2.76 -7.55 -6.23
N LEU A 205 2.45 -6.48 -6.97
CA LEU A 205 1.15 -5.81 -6.94
C LEU A 205 0.05 -6.68 -7.54
N LEU A 206 0.44 -7.48 -8.53
CA LEU A 206 -0.41 -8.36 -9.31
C LEU A 206 -0.45 -9.79 -8.76
N ALA A 207 0.39 -10.10 -7.78
CA ALA A 207 0.48 -11.43 -7.20
C ALA A 207 -0.87 -11.90 -6.64
N LEU A 208 -1.59 -11.07 -5.90
CA LEU A 208 -2.89 -11.44 -5.32
C LEU A 208 -3.95 -11.68 -6.42
N GLU A 209 -4.01 -10.81 -7.42
CA GLU A 209 -4.89 -10.96 -8.59
C GLU A 209 -4.62 -12.29 -9.30
N ARG A 210 -3.33 -12.58 -9.54
CA ARG A 210 -2.87 -13.82 -10.18
C ARG A 210 -3.24 -15.05 -9.36
N GLU A 211 -2.99 -15.06 -8.05
CA GLU A 211 -3.32 -16.20 -7.17
C GLU A 211 -4.83 -16.48 -7.16
N VAL A 212 -5.67 -15.45 -7.11
CA VAL A 212 -7.13 -15.63 -7.16
C VAL A 212 -7.59 -16.17 -8.51
N LEU A 213 -6.98 -15.72 -9.62
CA LEU A 213 -7.26 -16.26 -10.95
C LEU A 213 -6.82 -17.72 -11.09
N LYS A 214 -5.62 -18.07 -10.59
CA LYS A 214 -5.16 -19.46 -10.53
C LYS A 214 -6.11 -20.33 -9.71
N ALA A 215 -6.53 -19.88 -8.53
CA ALA A 215 -7.51 -20.59 -7.71
C ALA A 215 -8.83 -20.80 -8.45
N ARG A 216 -9.34 -19.78 -9.16
CA ARG A 216 -10.59 -19.90 -9.93
C ARG A 216 -10.48 -20.85 -11.12
N LEU A 217 -9.32 -20.91 -11.76
CA LEU A 217 -9.06 -21.80 -12.91
C LEU A 217 -8.82 -23.25 -12.49
N GLN A 218 -8.03 -23.47 -11.44
CA GLN A 218 -7.61 -24.80 -11.01
C GLN A 218 -8.59 -25.45 -10.03
N MET A 219 -9.27 -24.66 -9.20
CA MET A 219 -10.10 -25.13 -8.09
C MET A 219 -11.44 -24.38 -8.02
N PRO A 220 -12.26 -24.41 -9.09
CA PRO A 220 -13.45 -23.57 -9.22
C PRO A 220 -14.47 -23.79 -8.09
N ALA A 221 -14.58 -25.02 -7.56
CA ALA A 221 -15.47 -25.35 -6.45
C ALA A 221 -15.10 -24.69 -5.11
N LEU A 222 -13.84 -24.24 -4.94
CA LEU A 222 -13.40 -23.53 -3.73
C LEU A 222 -13.64 -22.02 -3.81
N VAL A 223 -13.77 -21.45 -5.01
CA VAL A 223 -13.98 -20.00 -5.21
C VAL A 223 -15.49 -19.70 -5.28
N ARG A 224 -16.20 -19.92 -4.17
CA ARG A 224 -17.68 -19.86 -4.11
C ARG A 224 -18.26 -18.46 -4.32
N SER A 225 -17.52 -17.42 -3.94
CA SER A 225 -17.96 -16.03 -3.98
C SER A 225 -17.36 -15.27 -5.17
N TRP A 226 -17.06 -15.94 -6.29
CA TRP A 226 -16.44 -15.31 -7.45
C TRP A 226 -17.23 -14.11 -7.96
N ARG A 227 -18.56 -14.26 -8.07
CA ARG A 227 -19.46 -13.21 -8.56
C ARG A 227 -19.58 -12.00 -7.62
N ASP A 228 -19.26 -12.18 -6.34
CA ASP A 228 -19.31 -11.10 -5.35
C ASP A 228 -18.07 -10.19 -5.40
N ILE A 229 -17.03 -10.60 -6.15
CA ILE A 229 -15.82 -9.81 -6.37
C ILE A 229 -16.15 -8.62 -7.26
N GLU A 230 -15.90 -7.42 -6.76
CA GLU A 230 -16.09 -6.16 -7.50
C GLU A 230 -15.46 -6.22 -8.91
N LYS A 231 -16.13 -5.65 -9.90
CA LYS A 231 -15.68 -5.71 -11.31
C LYS A 231 -14.32 -5.03 -11.53
N ASN A 232 -14.03 -3.99 -10.73
CA ASN A 232 -12.76 -3.26 -10.76
C ASN A 232 -11.65 -3.92 -9.91
N ALA A 233 -11.86 -5.15 -9.42
CA ALA A 233 -10.89 -5.83 -8.56
C ALA A 233 -9.54 -6.06 -9.26
N PHE A 234 -9.58 -6.37 -10.55
CA PHE A 234 -8.40 -6.63 -11.38
C PHE A 234 -7.89 -5.34 -12.04
N SER A 235 -6.65 -4.99 -11.76
CA SER A 235 -6.04 -3.73 -12.22
C SER A 235 -5.29 -3.87 -13.56
N HIS A 236 -4.79 -5.06 -13.88
CA HIS A 236 -4.08 -5.30 -15.13
C HIS A 236 -5.04 -5.67 -16.27
N PRO A 237 -4.94 -5.07 -17.47
CA PRO A 237 -5.88 -5.32 -18.58
C PRO A 237 -6.05 -6.79 -18.97
N ALA A 238 -4.98 -7.58 -18.92
CA ALA A 238 -5.05 -9.02 -19.20
C ALA A 238 -5.86 -9.80 -18.15
N TYR A 239 -5.76 -9.43 -16.87
CA TYR A 239 -6.54 -10.05 -15.80
C TYR A 239 -7.99 -9.60 -15.83
N SER A 240 -8.26 -8.33 -16.16
CA SER A 240 -9.63 -7.84 -16.38
C SER A 240 -10.30 -8.58 -17.55
N LYS A 241 -9.60 -8.75 -18.68
CA LYS A 241 -10.09 -9.55 -19.81
C LYS A 241 -10.32 -11.01 -19.43
N LEU A 242 -9.41 -11.60 -18.66
CA LEU A 242 -9.59 -12.96 -18.16
C LEU A 242 -10.82 -13.04 -17.24
N ARG A 243 -11.01 -12.10 -16.32
CA ARG A 243 -12.21 -12.02 -15.46
C ARG A 243 -13.49 -11.98 -16.29
N GLU A 244 -13.55 -11.11 -17.32
CA GLU A 244 -14.71 -11.02 -18.22
C GLU A 244 -14.99 -12.37 -18.92
N PHE A 245 -13.95 -13.05 -19.37
CA PHE A 245 -14.07 -14.39 -19.94
C PHE A 245 -14.60 -15.40 -18.92
N ILE A 246 -14.06 -15.43 -17.69
CA ILE A 246 -14.55 -16.31 -16.63
C ILE A 246 -16.02 -16.03 -16.30
N ASP A 247 -16.43 -14.76 -16.27
CA ASP A 247 -17.81 -14.35 -15.97
C ASP A 247 -18.81 -14.83 -17.03
N SER A 248 -18.37 -15.11 -18.26
CA SER A 248 -19.18 -15.69 -19.33
C SER A 248 -19.41 -17.20 -19.21
N GLN A 249 -18.67 -17.87 -18.31
CA GLN A 249 -18.74 -19.32 -18.11
C GLN A 249 -19.71 -19.70 -16.98
N THR A 250 -20.06 -20.99 -16.90
CA THR A 250 -20.82 -21.52 -15.78
C THR A 250 -20.04 -21.36 -14.46
N ASP A 251 -20.72 -20.89 -13.42
CA ASP A 251 -20.10 -20.67 -12.12
C ASP A 251 -19.73 -22.00 -11.45
N LEU A 252 -18.65 -22.00 -10.66
CA LEU A 252 -18.11 -23.17 -9.95
C LEU A 252 -17.63 -24.36 -10.80
N GLU A 253 -17.77 -24.30 -12.13
CA GLU A 253 -17.27 -25.32 -13.05
C GLU A 253 -15.89 -24.97 -13.63
N ALA A 254 -15.24 -26.00 -14.18
CA ALA A 254 -13.99 -25.85 -14.91
C ALA A 254 -14.21 -25.03 -16.19
N ILE A 255 -13.21 -24.23 -16.55
CA ILE A 255 -13.33 -23.30 -17.65
C ILE A 255 -13.02 -23.97 -18.98
N SER A 256 -13.90 -23.79 -19.97
CA SER A 256 -13.69 -24.28 -21.32
C SER A 256 -12.74 -23.35 -22.08
N ILE A 257 -11.44 -23.67 -22.10
CA ILE A 257 -10.40 -22.87 -22.77
C ILE A 257 -10.73 -22.63 -24.25
N ASP A 258 -11.36 -23.60 -24.92
CA ASP A 258 -11.75 -23.51 -26.33
C ASP A 258 -12.80 -22.43 -26.61
N ALA A 259 -13.53 -21.97 -25.58
CA ALA A 259 -14.49 -20.89 -25.71
C ALA A 259 -13.84 -19.49 -25.77
N ALA A 260 -12.53 -19.37 -25.50
CA ALA A 260 -11.84 -18.09 -25.55
C ALA A 260 -11.64 -17.61 -26.99
N GLU A 261 -11.92 -16.33 -27.23
CA GLU A 261 -11.95 -15.73 -28.57
C GLU A 261 -10.57 -15.59 -29.23
N SER A 262 -9.49 -15.51 -28.43
CA SER A 262 -8.13 -15.29 -28.94
C SER A 262 -7.14 -16.34 -28.46
N GLU A 263 -6.18 -16.68 -29.33
CA GLU A 263 -5.10 -17.63 -29.03
C GLU A 263 -4.19 -17.12 -27.90
N GLU A 264 -4.02 -15.80 -27.79
CA GLU A 264 -3.27 -15.17 -26.70
C GLU A 264 -3.93 -15.43 -25.35
N LEU A 265 -5.27 -15.34 -25.27
CA LEU A 265 -6.04 -15.61 -24.06
C LEU A 265 -6.05 -17.09 -23.72
N LYS A 266 -6.22 -17.98 -24.71
CA LYS A 266 -6.10 -19.44 -24.51
C LYS A 266 -4.76 -19.81 -23.90
N SER A 267 -3.67 -19.31 -24.49
CA SER A 267 -2.32 -19.59 -24.01
C SER A 267 -2.09 -19.03 -22.59
N PHE A 268 -2.70 -17.90 -22.24
CA PHE A 268 -2.61 -17.33 -20.90
C PHE A 268 -3.41 -18.12 -19.85
N ILE A 269 -4.61 -18.58 -20.20
CA ILE A 269 -5.41 -19.46 -19.33
C ILE A 269 -4.64 -20.77 -19.08
N THR A 270 -4.07 -21.37 -20.13
CA THR A 270 -3.29 -22.60 -20.03
C THR A 270 -2.09 -22.41 -19.10
N GLU A 271 -1.35 -21.30 -19.21
CA GLU A 271 -0.25 -20.96 -18.31
C GLU A 271 -0.71 -20.92 -16.83
N LEU A 272 -1.77 -20.16 -16.53
CA LEU A 272 -2.28 -20.01 -15.17
C LEU A 272 -2.89 -21.31 -14.61
N THR A 273 -3.36 -22.20 -15.48
CA THR A 273 -3.92 -23.50 -15.08
C THR A 273 -2.84 -24.45 -14.60
N VAL A 274 -1.62 -24.36 -15.14
CA VAL A 274 -0.50 -25.26 -14.77
C VAL A 274 0.47 -24.65 -13.77
N GLU A 275 0.44 -23.32 -13.59
CA GLU A 275 1.31 -22.65 -12.63
C GLU A 275 0.92 -23.00 -11.18
N PRO A 276 1.86 -23.40 -10.32
CA PRO A 276 1.56 -23.73 -8.94
C PRO A 276 1.03 -22.50 -8.17
N ILE A 277 -0.02 -22.72 -7.37
CA ILE A 277 -0.53 -21.73 -6.42
C ILE A 277 0.48 -21.57 -5.27
N ARG A 278 0.76 -20.31 -4.88
CA ARG A 278 1.77 -19.99 -3.85
C ARG A 278 1.19 -20.18 -2.44
N ALA A 279 0.92 -21.44 -2.07
CA ALA A 279 0.45 -21.82 -0.74
C ALA A 279 1.49 -22.70 -0.02
N ASN A 280 1.55 -22.57 1.31
CA ASN A 280 2.35 -23.45 2.16
C ASN A 280 1.54 -24.73 2.46
N GLY A 281 1.84 -25.82 1.77
CA GLY A 281 1.14 -27.11 1.95
C GLY A 281 -0.08 -27.27 1.04
N GLU A 282 -1.05 -28.08 1.47
CA GLU A 282 -2.26 -28.33 0.69
C GLU A 282 -3.14 -27.07 0.61
N ILE A 283 -3.69 -26.82 -0.58
CA ILE A 283 -4.56 -25.68 -0.83
C ILE A 283 -5.90 -25.92 -0.13
N SER A 284 -6.13 -25.18 0.96
CA SER A 284 -7.34 -25.30 1.78
C SER A 284 -8.44 -24.33 1.36
N ASP A 285 -9.69 -24.67 1.67
CA ASP A 285 -10.86 -23.79 1.53
C ASP A 285 -10.65 -22.45 2.26
N ARG A 286 -10.00 -22.49 3.43
CA ARG A 286 -9.62 -21.30 4.21
C ARG A 286 -8.65 -20.39 3.46
N TYR A 287 -7.62 -20.95 2.81
CA TYR A 287 -6.66 -20.16 2.03
C TYR A 287 -7.35 -19.47 0.85
N VAL A 288 -8.14 -20.21 0.07
CA VAL A 288 -8.87 -19.66 -1.09
C VAL A 288 -9.86 -18.57 -0.67
N THR A 289 -10.57 -18.78 0.43
CA THR A 289 -11.48 -17.79 1.01
C THR A 289 -10.72 -16.53 1.43
N SER A 290 -9.57 -16.67 2.09
CA SER A 290 -8.76 -15.53 2.54
C SER A 290 -8.26 -14.68 1.38
N ILE A 291 -7.64 -15.28 0.35
CA ILE A 291 -7.10 -14.52 -0.80
C ILE A 291 -8.22 -13.85 -1.61
N THR A 292 -9.37 -14.51 -1.76
CA THR A 292 -10.52 -13.97 -2.49
C THR A 292 -11.15 -12.81 -1.73
N ALA A 293 -11.34 -12.97 -0.41
CA ALA A 293 -11.86 -11.93 0.46
C ALA A 293 -10.94 -10.70 0.48
N ARG A 294 -9.61 -10.92 0.52
CA ARG A 294 -8.61 -9.85 0.49
C ARG A 294 -8.63 -9.08 -0.82
N LEU A 295 -8.72 -9.76 -1.97
CA LEU A 295 -8.83 -9.09 -3.27
C LEU A 295 -10.07 -8.21 -3.32
N ASN A 296 -11.21 -8.75 -2.86
CA ASN A 296 -12.48 -8.05 -2.87
C ASN A 296 -12.49 -6.87 -1.88
N GLU A 297 -11.91 -7.00 -0.70
CA GLU A 297 -11.77 -5.91 0.29
C GLU A 297 -11.02 -4.70 -0.31
N VAL A 298 -9.92 -4.95 -1.02
CA VAL A 298 -9.12 -3.91 -1.68
C VAL A 298 -9.88 -3.24 -2.81
N ALA A 299 -10.64 -4.02 -3.59
CA ALA A 299 -11.50 -3.49 -4.65
C ALA A 299 -12.65 -2.63 -4.08
N LEU A 300 -13.34 -3.14 -3.06
CA LEU A 300 -14.45 -2.45 -2.41
C LEU A 300 -14.01 -1.16 -1.72
N SER A 301 -12.79 -1.12 -1.17
CA SER A 301 -12.22 0.11 -0.61
C SER A 301 -12.07 1.22 -1.65
N ARG A 302 -11.74 0.89 -2.90
CA ARG A 302 -11.68 1.84 -4.02
C ARG A 302 -13.07 2.35 -4.36
N SER A 303 -14.04 1.46 -4.50
CA SER A 303 -15.44 1.83 -4.78
C SER A 303 -16.04 2.69 -3.65
N ILE A 304 -15.73 2.41 -2.38
CA ILE A 304 -16.13 3.25 -1.23
C ILE A 304 -15.54 4.67 -1.34
N ALA A 305 -14.28 4.81 -1.75
CA ALA A 305 -13.65 6.12 -1.90
C ALA A 305 -14.34 6.95 -2.99
N GLU A 306 -14.73 6.31 -4.10
CA GLU A 306 -15.51 6.95 -5.17
C GLU A 306 -16.88 7.41 -4.68
N VAL A 307 -17.61 6.54 -3.96
CA VAL A 307 -18.92 6.86 -3.37
C VAL A 307 -18.83 8.01 -2.36
N LYS A 308 -17.82 8.00 -1.47
CA LYS A 308 -17.57 9.10 -0.53
C LYS A 308 -17.27 10.42 -1.25
N SER A 309 -16.48 10.37 -2.32
CA SER A 309 -16.20 11.55 -3.14
C SER A 309 -17.44 12.11 -3.82
N THR A 310 -18.34 11.24 -4.30
CA THR A 310 -19.63 11.67 -4.87
C THR A 310 -20.50 12.33 -3.81
N LEU A 311 -20.60 11.72 -2.63
CA LEU A 311 -21.38 12.23 -1.51
C LEU A 311 -20.89 13.61 -1.03
N GLN A 312 -19.56 13.82 -0.98
CA GLN A 312 -18.97 15.13 -0.65
C GLN A 312 -19.32 16.25 -1.63
N ARG A 313 -19.67 15.91 -2.87
CA ARG A 313 -20.03 16.88 -3.92
C ARG A 313 -21.53 17.19 -3.97
N LEU A 314 -22.35 16.37 -3.30
CA LEU A 314 -23.80 16.55 -3.25
C LEU A 314 -24.19 17.50 -2.11
N ASN A 315 -25.11 18.41 -2.38
CA ASN A 315 -25.69 19.26 -1.35
C ASN A 315 -26.77 18.46 -0.60
N PRO A 316 -26.62 18.18 0.71
CA PRO A 316 -27.55 17.34 1.46
C PRO A 316 -28.95 17.97 1.60
N VAL A 317 -29.10 19.27 1.35
CA VAL A 317 -30.38 19.98 1.44
C VAL A 317 -31.10 20.04 0.08
N GLU A 318 -30.36 20.24 -1.01
CA GLU A 318 -30.94 20.32 -2.36
C GLU A 318 -31.17 18.94 -2.99
N ASN A 319 -30.36 17.94 -2.62
CA ASN A 319 -30.35 16.59 -3.19
C ASN A 319 -30.66 15.52 -2.13
N GLU A 320 -31.59 15.76 -1.21
CA GLU A 320 -31.83 14.92 -0.03
C GLU A 320 -32.06 13.43 -0.37
N SER A 321 -32.92 13.11 -1.35
CA SER A 321 -33.22 11.71 -1.70
C SER A 321 -32.02 10.98 -2.30
N GLU A 322 -31.26 11.66 -3.16
CA GLU A 322 -30.08 11.12 -3.83
C GLU A 322 -28.93 10.93 -2.82
N TYR A 323 -28.74 11.91 -1.94
CA TYR A 323 -27.78 11.85 -0.84
C TYR A 323 -28.08 10.67 0.09
N ASN A 324 -29.34 10.51 0.52
CA ASN A 324 -29.74 9.41 1.42
C ASN A 324 -29.57 8.03 0.77
N ALA A 325 -29.86 7.90 -0.52
CA ALA A 325 -29.64 6.65 -1.26
C ALA A 325 -28.15 6.28 -1.32
N ILE A 326 -27.29 7.24 -1.69
CA ILE A 326 -25.83 7.04 -1.79
C ILE A 326 -25.23 6.79 -0.39
N PHE A 327 -25.71 7.48 0.64
CA PHE A 327 -25.27 7.25 2.02
C PHE A 327 -25.64 5.85 2.52
N THR A 328 -26.84 5.37 2.20
CA THR A 328 -27.27 4.00 2.53
C THR A 328 -26.35 2.96 1.86
N GLN A 329 -26.09 3.13 0.57
CA GLN A 329 -25.16 2.29 -0.18
C GLN A 329 -23.74 2.31 0.46
N LEU A 330 -23.27 3.47 0.87
CA LEU A 330 -21.98 3.62 1.54
C LEU A 330 -21.90 2.81 2.84
N VAL A 331 -22.94 2.84 3.67
CA VAL A 331 -23.02 2.09 4.92
C VAL A 331 -22.99 0.58 4.66
N GLU A 332 -23.75 0.11 3.67
CA GLU A 332 -23.75 -1.30 3.26
C GLU A 332 -22.37 -1.76 2.76
N MET A 333 -21.72 -0.94 1.94
CA MET A 333 -20.37 -1.22 1.44
C MET A 333 -19.33 -1.25 2.56
N GLU A 334 -19.40 -0.34 3.53
CA GLU A 334 -18.50 -0.35 4.71
C GLU A 334 -18.71 -1.60 5.58
N SER A 335 -19.95 -2.04 5.75
CA SER A 335 -20.29 -3.30 6.45
C SER A 335 -19.74 -4.53 5.71
N LYS A 336 -19.94 -4.60 4.38
CA LYS A 336 -19.37 -5.66 3.53
C LYS A 336 -17.84 -5.67 3.61
N ARG A 337 -17.19 -4.49 3.56
CA ARG A 337 -15.73 -4.37 3.68
C ARG A 337 -15.22 -4.92 5.01
N ARG A 338 -15.91 -4.61 6.11
CA ARG A 338 -15.55 -5.14 7.44
C ARG A 338 -15.63 -6.67 7.46
N SER A 339 -16.70 -7.25 6.93
CA SER A 339 -16.89 -8.70 6.85
C SER A 339 -15.82 -9.37 5.98
N LEU A 340 -15.49 -8.78 4.83
CA LEU A 340 -14.40 -9.26 3.95
C LEU A 340 -13.04 -9.19 4.64
N ARG A 341 -12.79 -8.15 5.45
CA ARG A 341 -11.57 -8.03 6.22
C ARG A 341 -11.44 -9.12 7.29
N GLU A 342 -12.52 -9.47 7.98
CA GLU A 342 -12.56 -10.57 8.96
C GLU A 342 -12.25 -11.92 8.27
N LEU A 343 -12.89 -12.20 7.13
CA LEU A 343 -12.62 -13.39 6.31
C LEU A 343 -11.18 -13.44 5.77
N ALA A 344 -10.64 -12.30 5.33
CA ALA A 344 -9.26 -12.20 4.86
C ALA A 344 -8.25 -12.53 5.97
N LEU A 345 -8.54 -12.12 7.21
CA LEU A 345 -7.75 -12.44 8.40
C LEU A 345 -7.94 -13.89 8.90
N GLY A 346 -8.89 -14.63 8.31
CA GLY A 346 -9.26 -15.97 8.75
C GLY A 346 -10.05 -16.00 10.08
N GLU A 347 -10.60 -14.87 10.52
CA GLU A 347 -11.51 -14.75 11.66
C GLU A 347 -12.95 -14.94 11.12
N GLY A 348 -13.60 -16.09 11.39
CA GLY A 348 -14.97 -16.38 10.92
C GLY A 348 -15.20 -17.77 10.35
N LEU A 349 -14.14 -18.55 10.14
CA LEU A 349 -14.20 -19.98 9.79
C LEU A 349 -13.91 -20.80 11.06
N THR A 350 -14.93 -21.04 11.87
CA THR A 350 -14.94 -22.07 12.93
C THR A 350 -15.55 -23.36 12.42
#